data_AF-A0A9W9ZC98-F1
#
_entry.id   AF-A0A9W9ZC98-F1
#
_cell.length_a   1.000
_cell.length_b   1.000
_cell.length_c   1.000
_cell.angle_alpha   90.00
_cell.angle_beta   90.00
_cell.angle_gamma   90.00
#
_symmetry.space_group_name_H-M   'P 1'
#
loop_
_entity.id
_entity.type
_entity.pdbx_description
1 polymer ?
#
loop_
_entity_poly.entity_id
_entity_poly.type
_entity_poly.pdbx_seq_one_letter_code
_entity_poly.pdbx_strand_id
1 'polypeptide(L)'
;MVAINSLNIKTVFKVVAGGITVVSISEVLSRWSTFDQLVTAFNSCVLPAGTGLVQLTEGCVCLTVRAETLSALTTLWNLYQDGTLETRLYNFFVTDEIRELAGGEEVEVNVTIEEQEYEKACLEFINEAQGNSILLYLVLNQLKRFIYLLKISADLHVKL
;
A
#
# COMPACT_ATOMS: atom_id res chain seq x y z
N MET A 1 14.52 -0.21 -11.55
CA MET A 1 13.60 0.71 -12.25
C MET A 1 12.80 1.42 -11.17
N VAL A 2 12.97 2.73 -11.00
CA VAL A 2 12.17 3.50 -10.02
C VAL A 2 10.78 3.66 -10.62
N ALA A 3 9.74 3.15 -9.97
CA ALA A 3 8.37 3.38 -10.40
C ALA A 3 8.04 4.86 -10.12
N ILE A 4 7.70 5.59 -11.18
CA ILE A 4 7.27 6.99 -11.10
C ILE A 4 5.74 7.00 -10.97
N ASN A 5 5.20 7.97 -10.23
CA ASN A 5 3.76 8.15 -9.99
C ASN A 5 3.12 6.95 -9.29
N SER A 6 3.89 6.27 -8.44
CA SER A 6 3.46 5.08 -7.72
C SER A 6 3.29 5.34 -6.23
N LEU A 7 2.22 4.80 -5.66
CA LEU A 7 1.89 4.85 -4.25
C LEU A 7 1.86 3.44 -3.68
N ASN A 8 2.55 3.24 -2.55
CA ASN A 8 2.52 1.98 -1.83
C ASN A 8 1.41 1.98 -0.78
N ILE A 9 0.53 0.98 -0.86
CA ILE A 9 -0.57 0.73 0.06
C ILE A 9 -0.26 -0.55 0.81
N LYS A 10 -0.07 -0.45 2.13
CA LYS A 10 0.16 -1.61 3.00
C LYS A 10 -1.17 -2.08 3.56
N THR A 11 -1.45 -3.37 3.41
CA THR A 11 -2.67 -4.02 3.91
C THR A 11 -2.29 -5.17 4.82
N VAL A 12 -2.75 -5.14 6.07
CA VAL A 12 -2.46 -6.14 7.11
C VAL A 12 -3.76 -6.83 7.52
N PHE A 13 -3.79 -8.15 7.42
CA PHE A 13 -4.88 -8.98 7.92
C PHE A 13 -4.58 -9.41 9.36
N LYS A 14 -5.57 -9.30 10.24
CA LYS A 14 -5.50 -9.85 11.60
C LYS A 14 -6.78 -10.60 11.89
N VAL A 15 -6.68 -11.74 12.58
CA VAL A 15 -7.86 -12.41 13.14
C VAL A 15 -7.93 -12.03 14.61
N VAL A 16 -9.08 -11.51 15.05
CA VAL A 16 -9.28 -11.01 16.40
C VAL A 16 -9.96 -12.09 17.23
N ALA A 17 -9.20 -13.11 17.61
CA ALA A 17 -9.68 -14.16 18.51
C ALA A 17 -8.54 -14.80 19.31
N GLY A 18 -8.86 -15.31 20.49
CA GLY A 18 -7.91 -15.95 21.43
C GLY A 18 -7.26 -17.26 20.94
N GLY A 19 -7.35 -17.57 19.65
CA GLY A 19 -6.71 -18.70 18.97
C GLY A 19 -5.83 -18.21 17.82
N ILE A 20 -4.64 -18.80 17.68
CA ILE A 20 -3.63 -18.44 16.69
C ILE A 20 -4.09 -18.91 15.29
N THR A 21 -4.99 -18.19 14.63
CA THR A 21 -5.26 -18.37 13.20
C THR A 21 -4.75 -17.15 12.46
N VAL A 22 -3.63 -17.31 11.76
CA VAL A 22 -3.09 -16.27 10.87
C VAL A 22 -3.59 -16.62 9.48
N VAL A 23 -4.53 -15.84 8.94
CA VAL A 23 -4.86 -15.93 7.51
C VAL A 23 -3.65 -15.45 6.73
N SER A 24 -3.05 -16.37 5.98
CA SER A 24 -1.87 -16.11 5.17
C SER A 24 -2.25 -15.38 3.88
N ILE A 25 -1.31 -14.59 3.37
CA ILE A 25 -1.42 -13.96 2.05
C ILE A 25 -1.64 -15.00 0.94
N SER A 26 -1.07 -16.20 1.08
CA SER A 26 -1.25 -17.30 0.13
C SER A 26 -2.70 -17.78 0.06
N GLU A 27 -3.40 -17.85 1.20
CA GLU A 27 -4.81 -18.24 1.24
C GLU A 27 -5.68 -17.18 0.57
N VAL A 28 -5.45 -15.90 0.88
CA VAL A 28 -6.15 -14.77 0.27
C VAL A 28 -5.93 -14.72 -1.25
N LEU A 29 -4.70 -14.94 -1.71
CA LEU A 29 -4.37 -14.87 -3.14
C LEU A 29 -4.69 -16.14 -3.92
N SER A 30 -4.89 -17.28 -3.26
CA SER A 30 -5.20 -18.58 -3.91
C SER A 30 -6.46 -18.55 -4.78
N ARG A 31 -7.34 -17.57 -4.54
CA ARG A 31 -8.56 -17.33 -5.29
C ARG A 31 -8.32 -17.02 -6.78
N TRP A 32 -7.17 -16.45 -7.12
CA TRP A 32 -6.85 -16.11 -8.51
C TRP A 32 -5.79 -17.07 -9.05
N SER A 33 -6.05 -17.69 -10.20
CA SER A 33 -5.11 -18.64 -10.80
C SER A 33 -3.93 -17.94 -11.50
N THR A 34 -4.07 -16.65 -11.80
CA THR A 34 -3.05 -15.83 -12.46
C THR A 34 -3.02 -14.43 -11.88
N PHE A 35 -1.85 -13.79 -11.97
CA PHE A 35 -1.67 -12.41 -11.54
C PHE A 35 -2.55 -11.43 -12.34
N ASP A 36 -2.78 -11.67 -13.64
CA ASP A 36 -3.63 -10.80 -14.47
C ASP A 36 -5.11 -10.81 -14.03
N GLN A 37 -5.62 -11.97 -13.60
CA GLN A 37 -6.97 -12.07 -13.05
C GLN A 37 -7.10 -11.28 -11.73
N LEU A 38 -6.08 -11.37 -10.87
CA LEU A 38 -6.01 -10.58 -9.64
C LEU A 38 -6.01 -9.08 -9.95
N VAL A 39 -5.10 -8.63 -10.83
CA VAL A 39 -4.97 -7.20 -11.22
C VAL A 39 -6.27 -6.68 -11.81
N THR A 40 -6.91 -7.45 -12.70
CA THR A 40 -8.17 -7.06 -13.33
C THR A 40 -9.28 -6.89 -12.29
N ALA A 41 -9.45 -7.87 -11.40
CA ALA A 41 -10.44 -7.80 -10.33
C ALA A 41 -10.16 -6.62 -9.39
N PHE A 42 -8.90 -6.44 -8.98
CA PHE A 42 -8.47 -5.40 -8.06
C PHE A 42 -8.71 -4.00 -8.62
N ASN A 43 -8.32 -3.77 -9.88
CA ASN A 43 -8.54 -2.49 -10.55
C ASN A 43 -10.03 -2.15 -10.70
N SER A 44 -10.90 -3.16 -10.86
CA SER A 44 -12.34 -2.96 -11.03
C SER A 44 -13.10 -2.73 -9.72
N CYS A 45 -12.68 -3.38 -8.63
CA CYS A 45 -13.44 -3.41 -7.38
C CYS A 45 -12.89 -2.47 -6.31
N VAL A 46 -11.57 -2.22 -6.30
CA VAL A 46 -10.90 -1.49 -5.23
C VAL A 46 -10.53 -0.09 -5.70
N LEU A 47 -9.82 -0.02 -6.82
CA LEU A 47 -9.17 1.20 -7.26
C LEU A 47 -10.10 2.18 -7.99
N PRO A 48 -9.88 3.50 -7.83
CA PRO A 48 -10.53 4.50 -8.67
C PRO A 48 -9.97 4.47 -10.10
N ALA A 49 -10.76 4.98 -11.05
CA ALA A 49 -10.33 5.16 -12.44
C ALA A 49 -9.07 6.02 -12.55
N GLY A 50 -8.20 5.68 -13.51
CA GLY A 50 -6.90 6.32 -13.67
C GLY A 50 -5.86 5.89 -12.64
N THR A 51 -6.10 4.80 -11.91
CA THR A 51 -5.07 4.11 -11.13
C THR A 51 -5.06 2.61 -11.45
N GLY A 52 -3.92 1.96 -11.24
CA GLY A 52 -3.76 0.53 -11.52
C GLY A 52 -2.70 -0.13 -10.65
N LEU A 53 -2.99 -1.35 -10.20
CA LEU A 53 -2.03 -2.18 -9.49
C LEU A 53 -0.88 -2.58 -10.41
N VAL A 54 0.37 -2.32 -10.00
CA VAL A 54 1.57 -2.63 -10.79
C VAL A 54 2.49 -3.65 -10.11
N GLN A 55 2.38 -3.82 -8.80
CA GLN A 55 3.19 -4.79 -8.06
C GLN A 55 2.49 -5.22 -6.77
N LEU A 56 2.70 -6.48 -6.42
CA LEU A 56 2.37 -7.06 -5.12
C LEU A 56 3.63 -7.73 -4.57
N THR A 57 3.97 -7.49 -3.30
CA THR A 57 5.12 -8.13 -2.64
C THR A 57 4.71 -8.92 -1.39
N GLU A 58 5.37 -10.06 -1.16
CA GLU A 58 5.13 -10.93 0.01
C GLU A 58 5.47 -10.25 1.35
N GLY A 59 4.60 -10.44 2.35
CA GLY A 59 4.60 -9.81 3.66
C GLY A 59 3.17 -9.55 4.14
N CYS A 60 2.94 -8.45 4.87
CA CYS A 60 1.65 -7.77 4.78
C CYS A 60 1.45 -7.38 3.30
N VAL A 61 0.24 -7.57 2.74
CA VAL A 61 -0.03 -7.31 1.33
C VAL A 61 0.35 -5.86 1.01
N CYS A 62 1.51 -5.66 0.39
CA CYS A 62 1.99 -4.36 -0.03
C CYS A 62 1.71 -4.21 -1.51
N LEU A 63 0.83 -3.27 -1.82
CA LEU A 63 0.27 -3.03 -3.14
C LEU A 63 0.89 -1.75 -3.68
N THR A 64 1.62 -1.83 -4.78
CA THR A 64 2.09 -0.63 -5.47
C THR A 64 1.07 -0.27 -6.54
N VAL A 65 0.44 0.88 -6.39
CA VAL A 65 -0.56 1.41 -7.32
C VAL A 65 0.06 2.56 -8.10
N ARG A 66 -0.01 2.52 -9.43
CA ARG A 66 0.36 3.64 -10.28
C ARG A 66 -0.86 4.48 -10.58
N ALA A 67 -0.74 5.80 -10.46
CA ALA A 67 -1.74 6.73 -10.95
C ALA A 67 -1.34 7.25 -12.35
N GLU A 68 -2.34 7.54 -13.18
CA GLU A 68 -2.17 8.17 -14.50
C GLU A 68 -2.24 9.71 -14.41
N THR A 69 -2.91 10.23 -13.38
CA THR A 69 -3.09 11.66 -13.16
C THR A 69 -3.05 12.01 -11.67
N LEU A 70 -2.72 13.27 -11.36
CA LEU A 70 -2.81 13.80 -10.00
C LEU A 70 -4.24 13.69 -9.43
N SER A 71 -5.28 13.87 -10.27
CA SER A 71 -6.67 13.72 -9.84
C SER A 71 -7.00 12.31 -9.38
N ALA A 72 -6.49 11.29 -10.09
CA ALA A 72 -6.68 9.90 -9.72
C ALA A 72 -5.95 9.57 -8.40
N LEU A 73 -4.74 10.12 -8.21
CA LEU A 73 -3.98 10.01 -6.98
C LEU A 73 -4.69 10.68 -5.78
N THR A 74 -5.22 11.89 -5.96
CA THR A 74 -6.01 12.58 -4.92
C THR A 74 -7.29 11.83 -4.60
N THR A 75 -7.97 11.25 -5.60
CA THR A 75 -9.16 10.42 -5.37
C THR A 75 -8.82 9.21 -4.51
N LEU A 76 -7.72 8.51 -4.82
CA LEU A 76 -7.26 7.37 -4.04
C LEU A 76 -6.92 7.76 -2.58
N TRP A 77 -6.28 8.92 -2.38
CA TRP A 77 -5.99 9.43 -1.04
C TRP A 77 -7.25 9.77 -0.25
N ASN A 78 -8.26 10.38 -0.89
CA ASN A 78 -9.52 10.68 -0.22
C ASN A 78 -10.25 9.41 0.22
N LEU A 79 -10.28 8.38 -0.63
CA LEU A 79 -10.85 7.06 -0.29
C LEU A 79 -10.10 6.41 0.89
N TYR A 80 -8.80 6.65 1.02
CA TYR A 80 -8.04 6.20 2.18
C TYR A 80 -8.45 6.97 3.44
N GLN A 81 -8.51 8.30 3.38
CA GLN A 81 -8.81 9.15 4.53
C GLN A 81 -10.24 8.96 5.08
N ASP A 82 -11.20 8.66 4.21
CA ASP A 82 -12.60 8.44 4.61
C ASP A 82 -12.92 6.98 4.98
N GLY A 83 -11.94 6.07 4.93
CA GLY A 83 -12.10 4.65 5.25
C GLY A 83 -12.76 3.80 4.14
N THR A 84 -13.15 4.40 3.02
CA THR A 84 -13.76 3.67 1.91
C THR A 84 -12.80 2.66 1.29
N LEU A 85 -11.51 3.01 1.19
CA LEU A 85 -10.48 2.13 0.65
C LEU A 85 -10.31 0.88 1.52
N GLU A 86 -10.32 1.05 2.84
CA GLU A 86 -10.28 -0.06 3.79
C GLU A 86 -11.48 -0.99 3.61
N THR A 87 -12.68 -0.42 3.53
CA THR A 87 -13.92 -1.17 3.29
C THR A 87 -13.86 -1.96 1.98
N ARG A 88 -13.35 -1.35 0.90
CA ARG A 88 -13.20 -2.03 -0.40
C ARG A 88 -12.18 -3.15 -0.34
N LEU A 89 -11.04 -2.94 0.32
CA LEU A 89 -10.01 -3.97 0.50
C LEU A 89 -10.52 -5.12 1.37
N TYR A 90 -11.26 -4.82 2.43
CA TYR A 90 -11.94 -5.82 3.25
C TYR A 90 -12.89 -6.66 2.40
N ASN A 91 -13.81 -6.05 1.65
CA ASN A 91 -14.76 -6.79 0.82
C ASN A 91 -14.09 -7.57 -0.32
N PHE A 92 -12.96 -7.08 -0.81
CA PHE A 92 -12.21 -7.73 -1.88
C PHE A 92 -11.48 -8.99 -1.40
N PHE A 93 -10.91 -8.95 -0.19
CA PHE A 93 -10.08 -10.03 0.34
C PHE A 93 -10.81 -10.95 1.33
N VAL A 94 -11.74 -10.43 2.14
CA VAL A 94 -12.46 -11.18 3.18
C VAL A 94 -13.77 -11.71 2.61
N THR A 95 -13.64 -12.84 1.92
CA THR A 95 -14.76 -13.61 1.38
C THR A 95 -15.27 -14.61 2.40
N ASP A 96 -16.35 -15.32 2.08
CA ASP A 96 -16.91 -16.32 2.99
C ASP A 96 -15.93 -17.48 3.24
N GLU A 97 -15.14 -17.87 2.23
CA GLU A 97 -14.07 -18.87 2.42
C GLU A 97 -13.00 -18.40 3.41
N ILE A 98 -12.62 -17.11 3.37
CA ILE A 98 -11.67 -16.55 4.34
C ILE A 98 -12.26 -16.46 5.74
N ARG A 99 -13.56 -16.16 5.86
CA ARG A 99 -14.28 -16.18 7.15
C ARG A 99 -14.36 -17.58 7.74
N GLU A 100 -14.58 -18.60 6.90
CA GLU A 100 -14.55 -20.00 7.30
C GLU A 100 -13.16 -20.42 7.78
N LEU A 101 -12.10 -20.02 7.08
CA LEU A 101 -10.71 -20.25 7.52
C LEU A 101 -10.38 -19.58 8.85
N ALA A 102 -10.98 -18.41 9.12
CA ALA A 102 -10.87 -17.74 10.40
C ALA A 102 -11.70 -18.42 11.52
N GLY A 103 -12.41 -19.52 11.24
CA GLY A 103 -13.23 -20.22 12.23
C GLY A 103 -14.49 -19.44 12.63
N GLY A 104 -14.95 -18.52 11.79
CA GLY A 104 -16.07 -17.62 12.09
C GLY A 104 -15.68 -16.39 12.93
N GLU A 105 -14.40 -16.24 13.26
CA GLU A 105 -13.88 -15.09 14.00
C GLU A 105 -13.79 -13.84 13.11
N GLU A 106 -13.76 -12.67 13.75
CA GLU A 106 -13.66 -11.39 13.04
C GLU A 106 -12.26 -11.23 12.42
N VAL A 107 -12.24 -10.98 11.11
CA VAL A 107 -11.03 -10.63 10.37
C VAL A 107 -10.95 -9.11 10.27
N GLU A 108 -9.92 -8.51 10.83
CA GLU A 108 -9.60 -7.10 10.62
C GLU A 108 -8.69 -6.92 9.41
N VAL A 109 -8.97 -5.89 8.61
CA VAL A 109 -8.11 -5.44 7.51
C VAL A 109 -7.66 -4.03 7.81
N ASN A 110 -6.40 -3.87 8.18
CA ASN A 110 -5.80 -2.56 8.43
C ASN A 110 -5.09 -2.07 7.19
N VAL A 111 -5.47 -0.89 6.71
CA VAL A 111 -4.87 -0.27 5.51
C VAL A 111 -4.04 0.93 5.92
N THR A 112 -2.85 1.07 5.34
CA THR A 112 -1.97 2.20 5.61
C THR A 112 -1.32 2.69 4.32
N ILE A 113 -1.44 4.00 4.09
CA ILE A 113 -0.67 4.72 3.09
C ILE A 113 0.22 5.70 3.86
N GLU A 114 1.53 5.61 3.66
CA GLU A 114 2.46 6.57 4.26
C GLU A 114 2.28 7.93 3.59
N GLU A 115 2.00 8.97 4.37
CA GLU A 115 1.79 10.33 3.86
C GLU A 115 2.96 10.82 3.01
N GLN A 116 4.19 10.47 3.41
CA GLN A 116 5.42 10.80 2.67
C GLN A 116 5.45 10.18 1.26
N GLU A 117 4.87 8.97 1.08
CA GLU A 117 4.77 8.32 -0.22
C GLU A 117 3.68 9.00 -1.09
N TYR A 118 2.60 9.48 -0.47
CA TYR A 118 1.59 10.27 -1.17
C TYR A 118 2.12 11.63 -1.62
N GLU A 119 2.80 12.36 -0.73
CA GLU A 119 3.44 13.64 -1.04
C GLU A 119 4.48 13.48 -2.16
N LYS A 120 5.28 12.41 -2.09
CA LYS A 120 6.23 12.05 -3.14
C LYS A 120 5.55 11.91 -4.50
N ALA A 121 4.50 11.08 -4.57
CA ALA A 121 3.81 10.82 -5.83
C ALA A 121 3.15 12.10 -6.37
N CYS A 122 2.61 12.97 -5.50
CA CYS A 122 2.11 14.28 -5.90
C CYS A 122 3.21 15.17 -6.50
N LEU A 123 4.37 15.21 -5.84
CA LEU A 123 5.53 15.98 -6.33
C LEU A 123 6.05 15.43 -7.66
N GLU A 124 6.07 14.11 -7.86
CA GLU A 124 6.46 13.51 -9.14
C GLU A 124 5.59 14.03 -10.28
N PHE A 125 4.25 14.03 -10.12
CA PHE A 125 3.34 14.61 -11.12
C PHE A 125 3.55 16.12 -11.37
N ILE A 126 3.71 16.91 -10.31
CA ILE A 126 3.90 18.36 -10.44
C ILE A 126 5.23 18.67 -11.15
N ASN A 127 6.26 17.89 -10.86
CA ASN A 127 7.59 18.06 -11.44
C ASN A 127 7.69 17.51 -12.87
N GLU A 128 6.95 16.46 -13.21
CA GLU A 128 6.80 16.00 -14.60
C GLU A 128 6.17 17.08 -15.49
N ALA A 129 5.22 17.84 -14.95
CA ALA A 129 4.65 19.00 -15.63
C ALA A 129 5.63 20.20 -15.75
N GLN A 130 6.69 20.25 -14.93
CA GLN A 130 7.61 21.40 -14.84
C GLN A 130 9.07 21.12 -15.24
N GLY A 131 9.43 19.87 -15.61
CA GLY A 131 10.61 19.56 -16.42
C GLY A 131 11.98 19.40 -15.73
N ASN A 132 12.11 19.36 -14.38
CA ASN A 132 13.36 18.91 -13.71
C ASN A 132 13.27 18.82 -12.17
N SER A 133 13.06 17.64 -11.57
CA SER A 133 13.15 17.52 -10.09
C SER A 133 13.32 16.10 -9.49
N ILE A 134 13.16 15.02 -10.25
CA ILE A 134 13.22 13.64 -9.72
C ILE A 134 14.59 13.33 -9.09
N LEU A 135 15.68 13.80 -9.71
CA LEU A 135 17.04 13.63 -9.17
C LEU A 135 17.24 14.37 -7.84
N LEU A 136 16.72 15.58 -7.70
CA LEU A 136 16.85 16.35 -6.47
C LEU A 136 16.04 15.69 -5.34
N TYR A 137 14.83 15.22 -5.63
CA TYR A 137 14.00 14.51 -4.65
C TYR A 137 14.65 13.22 -4.16
N LEU A 138 15.15 12.37 -5.08
CA LEU A 138 15.85 11.14 -4.72
C LEU A 138 17.09 11.43 -3.87
N VAL A 139 17.87 12.45 -4.22
CA VAL A 139 19.05 12.87 -3.45
C VAL A 139 18.64 13.38 -2.06
N LEU A 140 17.59 14.20 -1.96
CA LEU A 140 17.09 14.71 -0.68
C LEU A 140 16.54 13.60 0.21
N ASN A 141 15.82 12.62 -0.33
CA ASN A 141 15.32 11.49 0.46
C ASN A 141 16.44 10.56 0.93
N GLN A 142 17.45 10.30 0.09
CA GLN A 142 18.63 9.56 0.53
C GLN A 142 19.35 10.28 1.67
N LEU A 143 19.50 11.61 1.58
CA LEU A 143 20.06 12.44 2.64
C LEU A 143 19.21 12.40 3.92
N LYS A 144 17.88 12.57 3.83
CA LYS A 144 16.97 12.50 4.99
C LYS A 144 17.07 11.15 5.70
N ARG A 145 17.08 10.05 4.93
CA ARG A 145 17.19 8.69 5.48
C ARG A 145 18.55 8.46 6.14
N PHE A 146 19.63 8.96 5.53
CA PHE A 146 20.96 8.91 6.12
C PHE A 146 21.05 9.68 7.43
N ILE A 147 20.47 10.89 7.49
CA ILE A 147 20.40 11.71 8.71
C ILE A 147 19.59 11.00 9.80
N TYR A 148 18.46 10.38 9.46
CA TYR A 148 17.65 9.63 10.42
C TYR A 148 18.39 8.43 11.01
N LEU A 149 19.13 7.68 10.18
CA LEU A 149 19.97 6.56 10.64
C LEU A 149 21.14 7.04 11.53
N LEU A 150 21.77 8.17 11.20
CA LEU A 150 22.79 8.78 12.06
C LEU A 150 22.21 9.19 13.42
N LYS A 151 20.98 9.71 13.44
CA LYS A 151 20.29 10.11 14.68
C LYS A 151 19.96 8.90 15.56
N ILE A 152 19.46 7.81 14.99
CA ILE A 152 19.23 6.55 15.72
C ILE A 152 20.53 5.99 16.30
N SER A 153 21.63 6.03 15.52
CA SER A 153 22.94 5.56 15.99
C SER A 153 23.46 6.38 17.18
N ALA A 154 23.31 7.71 17.13
CA ALA A 154 23.68 8.60 18.23
C ALA A 154 22.84 8.36 19.49
N ASP A 155 21.53 8.15 19.35
CA ASP A 155 20.62 7.89 20.48
C ASP A 155 20.87 6.51 21.12
N LEU A 156 21.39 5.54 20.36
CA LEU A 156 21.77 4.22 20.89
C LEU A 156 23.09 4.27 21.67
N HIS A 157 24.02 5.13 21.28
CA HIS A 157 25.34 5.28 21.92
C HIS A 157 25.32 6.07 23.24
N VAL A 158 24.24 6.81 23.52
CA VAL A 158 24.02 7.55 24.79
C VAL A 158 23.33 6.67 25.85
N LYS A 159 22.80 5.51 25.46
CA LYS A 159 22.09 4.56 26.34
C LYS A 159 22.88 3.31 26.74
N LEU A 160 24.14 3.18 26.29
CA LEU A 160 25.09 2.12 26.67
C LEU A 160 26.23 2.71 27.49
#